data_AF-A0A7L4PXQ8-F1
#
_entry.id   AF-A0A7L4PXQ8-F1
#
_cell.length_a   1.000
_cell.length_b   1.000
_cell.length_c   1.000
_cell.angle_alpha   90.00
_cell.angle_beta   90.00
_cell.angle_gamma   90.00
#
_symmetry.space_group_name_H-M   'P 1'
#
loop_
_entity.id
_entity.type
_entity.pdbx_description
1 polymer ?
#
loop_
_entity_poly.entity_id
_entity_poly.type
_entity_poly.pdbx_seq_one_letter_code
_entity_poly.pdbx_strand_id
1 'polypeptide(L)'
;MTGSAATEGLLAAAPVRLPGRTIIPVVLRRAFSTGGSVFYTATPVAICIVEADAARLVFLAGEEEGIQRLPAAVLRLIREEQRDLQASGG
;
A
#
# COMPACT_ATOMS: atom_id res chain seq x y z
N MET A 1 -4.37 -21.16 -27.17
CA MET A 1 -4.61 -20.01 -26.26
C MET A 1 -3.98 -20.32 -24.92
N THR A 2 -2.74 -19.89 -24.70
CA THR A 2 -2.09 -20.00 -23.39
C THR A 2 -2.54 -18.81 -22.54
N GLY A 3 -3.35 -19.08 -21.52
CA GLY A 3 -3.82 -18.06 -20.59
C GLY A 3 -2.63 -17.42 -19.87
N SER A 4 -2.50 -16.10 -19.98
CA SER A 4 -1.56 -15.33 -19.17
C SER A 4 -2.00 -15.42 -17.71
N ALA A 5 -1.16 -15.98 -16.84
CA ALA A 5 -1.39 -15.88 -15.41
C ALA A 5 -1.02 -14.47 -14.97
N ALA A 6 -2.03 -13.64 -14.71
CA ALA A 6 -1.85 -12.33 -14.11
C ALA A 6 -2.01 -12.45 -12.59
N THR A 7 -0.96 -12.15 -11.84
CA THR A 7 -1.03 -12.02 -10.37
C THR A 7 -1.12 -10.55 -10.02
N GLU A 8 -2.14 -10.19 -9.25
CA GLU A 8 -2.37 -8.82 -8.76
C GLU A 8 -2.40 -8.81 -7.24
N GLY A 9 -1.79 -7.81 -6.63
CA GLY A 9 -1.78 -7.67 -5.18
C GLY A 9 -1.45 -6.26 -4.72
N LEU A 10 -2.14 -5.83 -3.67
CA LEU A 10 -1.82 -4.61 -2.93
C LEU A 10 -0.75 -4.89 -1.88
N LEU A 11 0.13 -3.92 -1.66
CA LEU A 11 1.16 -3.96 -0.62
C LEU A 11 1.47 -2.54 -0.12
N ALA A 12 2.07 -2.49 1.06
CA ALA A 12 2.71 -1.28 1.54
C ALA A 12 4.13 -1.19 0.98
N ALA A 13 4.53 0.00 0.53
CA ALA A 13 5.93 0.36 0.36
C ALA A 13 6.56 0.72 1.71
N ALA A 14 7.86 1.03 1.69
CA ALA A 14 8.58 1.48 2.88
C ALA A 14 7.91 2.72 3.49
N PRO A 15 7.64 2.73 4.82
CA PRO A 15 7.12 3.90 5.50
C PRO A 15 8.08 5.08 5.43
N VAL A 16 7.52 6.28 5.27
CA VAL A 16 8.22 7.55 5.37
C VAL A 16 7.78 8.22 6.67
N ARG A 17 8.70 8.26 7.64
CA ARG A 17 8.43 8.81 8.98
C ARG A 17 8.70 10.30 9.00
N LEU A 18 7.76 11.06 9.55
CA LEU A 18 7.80 12.51 9.72
C LEU A 18 7.48 12.83 11.20
N PRO A 19 7.78 14.05 11.69
CA PRO A 19 7.33 14.48 13.01
C PRO A 19 5.80 14.35 13.14
N GLY A 20 5.36 13.61 14.17
CA GLY A 20 3.95 13.36 14.48
C GLY A 20 3.17 12.46 13.52
N ARG A 21 3.77 11.95 12.43
CA ARG A 21 3.05 11.12 11.45
C ARG A 21 3.96 10.20 10.62
N THR A 22 3.41 9.11 10.12
CA THR A 22 4.05 8.23 9.14
C THR A 22 3.21 8.17 7.86
N ILE A 23 3.86 8.30 6.70
CA ILE A 23 3.22 8.11 5.39
C ILE A 23 3.60 6.72 4.88
N ILE A 24 2.60 5.88 4.60
CA ILE A 24 2.78 4.54 4.04
C ILE A 24 2.18 4.53 2.63
N PRO A 25 3.01 4.50 1.57
CA PRO A 25 2.49 4.34 0.21
C PRO A 25 1.90 2.95 0.03
N VAL A 26 0.72 2.87 -0.59
CA VAL A 26 0.07 1.63 -0.98
C VAL A 26 0.24 1.46 -2.48
N VAL A 27 0.78 0.30 -2.88
CA VAL A 27 1.18 0.01 -4.24
C VAL A 27 0.43 -1.21 -4.74
N LEU A 28 -0.11 -1.09 -5.94
CA LEU A 28 -0.66 -2.20 -6.69
C LEU A 28 0.46 -2.83 -7.52
N ARG A 29 0.76 -4.10 -7.25
CA ARG A 29 1.68 -4.89 -8.07
C ARG A 29 0.89 -5.78 -9.00
N ARG A 30 1.26 -5.76 -10.27
CA ARG A 30 0.79 -6.72 -11.27
C ARG A 30 1.98 -7.41 -11.91
N ALA A 31 1.92 -8.74 -11.95
CA ALA A 31 2.84 -9.57 -12.69
C ALA A 31 2.05 -10.30 -13.77
N PHE A 32 2.51 -10.25 -15.01
CA PHE A 32 1.88 -10.98 -16.11
C PHE A 32 2.93 -11.52 -17.06
N SER A 33 2.60 -12.62 -17.74
CA SER A 33 3.49 -13.24 -18.71
C SER A 33 2.90 -13.19 -20.12
N THR A 34 3.74 -12.87 -21.10
CA THR A 34 3.37 -12.91 -22.51
C THR A 34 4.61 -13.18 -23.35
N GLY A 35 4.47 -14.02 -24.37
CA GLY A 35 5.56 -14.33 -25.31
C GLY A 35 6.85 -14.85 -24.66
N GLY A 36 6.76 -15.59 -23.55
CA GLY A 36 7.92 -16.10 -22.80
C GLY A 36 8.64 -15.06 -21.93
N SER A 37 8.14 -13.83 -21.86
CA SER A 37 8.63 -12.76 -20.98
C SER A 37 7.70 -12.57 -19.79
N VAL A 38 8.25 -12.11 -18.66
CA VAL A 38 7.48 -11.72 -17.48
C VAL A 38 7.63 -10.22 -17.26
N PHE A 39 6.50 -9.54 -17.12
CA PHE A 39 6.42 -8.12 -16.86
C PHE A 39 5.95 -7.89 -15.43
N TYR A 40 6.61 -6.96 -14.74
CA TYR A 40 6.27 -6.54 -13.39
C TYR A 40 5.99 -5.05 -13.39
N THR A 41 4.83 -4.67 -12.86
CA THR A 41 4.45 -3.27 -12.67
C THR A 41 4.14 -3.03 -11.20
N ALA A 42 4.45 -1.82 -10.74
CA ALA A 42 4.22 -1.36 -9.38
C ALA A 42 3.68 0.07 -9.47
N THR A 43 2.38 0.23 -9.25
CA THR A 43 1.70 1.52 -9.37
C THR A 43 1.29 1.99 -7.98
N PRO A 44 1.74 3.16 -7.51
CA PRO A 44 1.18 3.78 -6.32
C PRO A 44 -0.30 4.10 -6.57
N VAL A 45 -1.17 3.66 -5.66
CA VAL A 45 -2.63 3.80 -5.81
C VAL A 45 -3.27 4.56 -4.64
N ALA A 46 -2.62 4.55 -3.49
CA ALA A 46 -3.06 5.33 -2.33
C ALA A 46 -1.86 5.64 -1.43
N ILE A 47 -2.07 6.54 -0.48
CA ILE A 47 -1.18 6.76 0.67
C ILE A 47 -2.00 6.61 1.95
N CYS A 48 -1.47 5.88 2.92
CA CYS A 48 -1.99 5.89 4.28
C CYS A 48 -1.20 6.89 5.11
N ILE A 49 -1.89 7.88 5.65
CA ILE A 49 -1.33 8.84 6.60
C ILE A 49 -1.69 8.31 7.99
N VAL A 50 -0.68 7.96 8.75
CA VAL A 50 -0.77 7.37 10.08
C VAL A 50 -0.35 8.41 11.10
N GLU A 51 -1.23 8.71 12.03
CA GLU A 51 -1.03 9.59 13.18
C GLU A 51 -1.21 8.74 14.45
N ALA A 52 -0.86 9.28 15.62
CA ALA A 52 -0.87 8.51 16.87
C ALA A 52 -2.26 7.93 17.21
N ASP A 53 -3.33 8.67 16.91
CA ASP A 53 -4.72 8.34 17.26
C ASP A 53 -5.57 7.89 16.07
N ALA A 54 -5.14 8.21 14.84
CA ALA A 54 -5.90 7.95 13.63
C ALA A 54 -5.03 7.47 12.47
N ALA A 55 -5.66 6.79 11.52
CA ALA A 55 -5.05 6.52 10.23
C ALA A 55 -6.08 6.82 9.14
N ARG A 56 -5.67 7.53 8.09
CA ARG A 56 -6.53 7.85 6.95
C ARG A 56 -5.91 7.37 5.65
N LEU A 57 -6.75 6.87 4.77
CA LEU A 57 -6.37 6.45 3.43
C LEU A 57 -6.73 7.56 2.44
N VAL A 58 -5.78 7.95 1.60
CA VAL A 58 -5.96 8.94 0.53
C VAL A 58 -5.64 8.26 -0.79
N PHE A 59 -6.65 8.13 -1.66
CA PHE A 59 -6.48 7.57 -2.99
C PHE A 59 -5.79 8.56 -3.92
N LEU A 60 -4.95 8.05 -4.81
CA LEU A 60 -4.37 8.84 -5.88
C LEU A 60 -5.36 8.93 -7.04
N ALA A 61 -5.38 10.08 -7.73
CA ALA A 61 -6.39 10.36 -8.75
C ALA A 61 -6.45 9.26 -9.82
N GLY A 62 -7.65 8.73 -10.06
CA GLY A 62 -7.90 7.67 -11.06
C GLY A 62 -7.78 6.23 -10.54
N GLU A 63 -7.40 6.01 -9.27
CA GLU A 63 -7.12 4.69 -8.70
C GLU A 63 -8.09 4.29 -7.57
N GLU A 64 -9.24 4.98 -7.48
CA GLU A 64 -10.28 4.73 -6.45
C GLU A 64 -11.07 3.44 -6.72
N GLU A 65 -11.19 3.04 -7.99
CA GLU A 65 -11.98 1.88 -8.42
C GLU A 65 -11.18 0.57 -8.22
N GLY A 66 -11.27 -0.01 -7.02
CA GLY A 66 -10.83 -1.40 -6.80
C GLY A 66 -10.34 -1.72 -5.40
N ILE A 67 -9.97 -0.71 -4.61
CA ILE A 67 -9.47 -0.91 -3.25
C ILE A 67 -10.65 -0.89 -2.28
N GLN A 68 -11.37 -2.02 -2.19
CA GLN A 68 -12.44 -2.16 -1.20
C GLN A 68 -11.88 -2.34 0.22
N ARG A 69 -10.71 -3.00 0.36
CA ARG A 69 -10.04 -3.27 1.63
C ARG A 69 -8.53 -3.32 1.48
N LEU A 70 -7.83 -2.78 2.47
CA LEU A 70 -6.38 -2.94 2.58
C LEU A 70 -6.02 -4.39 2.98
N PRO A 71 -4.92 -4.95 2.44
CA PRO A 71 -4.41 -6.25 2.88
C PRO A 71 -4.08 -6.27 4.37
N ALA A 72 -4.22 -7.43 5.01
CA ALA A 72 -3.91 -7.61 6.43
C ALA A 72 -2.48 -7.19 6.80
N ALA A 73 -1.51 -7.39 5.91
CA ALA A 73 -0.14 -6.95 6.10
C ALA A 73 -0.01 -5.42 6.17
N VAL A 74 -0.76 -4.69 5.34
CA VAL A 74 -0.79 -3.22 5.35
C VAL A 74 -1.45 -2.72 6.65
N LEU A 75 -2.56 -3.34 7.05
CA LEU A 75 -3.24 -3.02 8.31
C LEU A 75 -2.35 -3.27 9.54
N ARG A 76 -1.57 -4.36 9.52
CA ARG A 76 -0.61 -4.64 10.60
C ARG A 76 0.46 -3.56 10.69
N LEU A 77 1.04 -3.18 9.56
CA LEU A 77 2.05 -2.12 9.49
C LEU A 77 1.51 -0.77 9.99
N ILE A 78 0.27 -0.41 9.60
CA ILE A 78 -0.39 0.80 10.12
C ILE A 78 -0.44 0.76 11.65
N ARG A 79 -0.88 -0.35 12.25
CA ARG A 79 -0.96 -0.50 13.71
C ARG A 79 0.39 -0.51 14.42
N GLU A 80 1.45 -0.93 13.73
CA GLU A 80 2.83 -0.85 14.24
C GLU A 80 3.27 0.62 14.29
N GLU A 81 3.14 1.35 13.19
CA GLU A 81 3.51 2.76 13.13
C GLU A 81 2.67 3.64 14.08
N GLN A 82 1.37 3.35 14.28
CA GLN A 82 0.54 4.05 15.27
C GLN A 82 1.06 3.86 16.70
N ARG A 83 1.45 2.62 17.06
CA ARG A 83 1.99 2.33 18.40
C ARG A 83 3.32 3.06 18.62
N ASP A 84 4.17 3.11 17.61
CA ASP A 84 5.45 3.82 17.68
C ASP A 84 5.23 5.33 17.84
N LEU A 85 4.24 5.92 17.15
CA LEU A 85 3.87 7.33 17.29
C LEU A 85 3.27 7.64 18.68
N GLN A 86 2.44 6.76 19.22
CA GLN A 86 1.91 6.91 20.59
C GLN A 86 3.03 6.86 21.64
N ALA A 87 4.00 5.96 21.47
CA ALA A 87 5.11 5.81 22.40
C ALA A 87 6.10 6.98 22.36
N SER A 88 6.21 7.66 21.22
CA SER A 88 7.12 8.80 21.02
C SER A 88 6.53 10.16 21.41
N GLY A 89 5.24 10.21 21.77
CA GLY A 89 4.61 11.42 22.32
C GLY A 89 4.04 12.41 21.30
N GLY A 90 4.03 12.07 20.01
CA GLY A 90 3.49 12.93 18.94
C GLY A 90 4.42 14.08 18.53
#